data_AF-A0AAV5FQM8-F1
#
_entry.id   AF-A0AAV5FQM8-F1
#
_cell.length_a   1.000
_cell.length_b   1.000
_cell.length_c   1.000
_cell.angle_alpha   90.00
_cell.angle_beta   90.00
_cell.angle_gamma   90.00
#
_symmetry.space_group_name_H-M   'P 1'
#
loop_
_entity.id
_entity.type
_entity.pdbx_description
1 polymer ?
#
loop_
_entity_poly.entity_id
_entity_poly.type
_entity_poly.pdbx_seq_one_letter_code
_entity_poly.pdbx_strand_id
1 'polypeptide(L)'
;MPRRRGEATAAPRRGFSLRSVLAMELTWYTSPEESDDSGATFASDVYRLGVLLFELFCTFETMEEKMRAMANLRHRVLPPQLLVKWPKEAYFCQLLMHPVPETRPKMR
;
A
#
# COMPACT_ATOMS: atom_id res chain seq x y z
N MET A 1 -2.70 6.61 -57.10
CA MET A 1 -2.07 7.17 -55.88
C MET A 1 -2.92 8.33 -55.39
N PRO A 2 -3.07 8.61 -54.07
CA PRO A 2 -2.24 8.11 -52.97
C PRO A 2 -3.00 7.34 -51.87
N ARG A 3 -2.23 6.48 -51.19
CA ARG A 3 -2.57 5.74 -49.97
C ARG A 3 -2.86 6.70 -48.81
N ARG A 4 -4.02 6.58 -48.16
CA ARG A 4 -4.21 7.11 -46.80
C ARG A 4 -3.48 6.20 -45.82
N ARG A 5 -2.36 6.71 -45.32
CA ARG A 5 -1.56 6.11 -44.24
C ARG A 5 -2.42 6.08 -42.98
N GLY A 6 -2.81 4.89 -42.53
CA GLY A 6 -3.40 4.74 -41.20
C GLY A 6 -2.37 5.15 -40.16
N GLU A 7 -2.67 6.20 -39.41
CA GLU A 7 -1.94 6.55 -38.20
C GLU A 7 -2.12 5.43 -37.19
N ALA A 8 -1.08 4.63 -37.01
CA ALA A 8 -0.96 3.76 -35.86
C ALA A 8 -0.86 4.68 -34.63
N THR A 9 -1.96 4.81 -33.89
CA THR A 9 -1.97 5.40 -32.56
C THR A 9 -1.07 4.53 -31.68
N ALA A 10 0.20 4.92 -31.55
CA ALA A 10 1.10 4.35 -30.58
C ALA A 10 0.48 4.58 -29.21
N ALA A 11 0.03 3.50 -28.56
CA ALA A 11 -0.44 3.54 -27.19
C ALA A 11 0.63 4.26 -26.35
N PRO A 12 0.25 5.23 -25.51
CA PRO A 12 1.23 5.94 -24.71
C PRO A 12 1.94 4.90 -23.85
N ARG A 13 3.25 4.73 -24.09
CA ARG A 13 4.12 3.97 -23.19
C ARG A 13 3.94 4.68 -21.85
N ARG A 14 3.21 4.05 -20.91
CA ARG A 14 3.13 4.50 -19.52
C ARG A 14 4.56 4.43 -19.00
N GLY A 15 5.29 5.53 -19.16
CA GLY A 15 6.61 5.68 -18.61
C GLY A 15 6.48 5.50 -17.11
N PHE A 16 7.24 4.56 -16.58
CA PHE A 16 7.38 4.36 -15.15
C PHE A 16 8.00 5.64 -14.57
N SER A 17 7.17 6.57 -14.08
CA SER A 17 7.69 7.76 -13.43
C SER A 17 8.00 7.39 -11.98
N LEU A 18 9.29 7.37 -11.63
CA LEU A 18 9.73 7.10 -10.25
C LEU A 18 9.02 8.01 -9.25
N ARG A 19 8.74 9.26 -9.64
CA ARG A 19 7.96 10.21 -8.85
C ARG A 19 6.56 9.71 -8.51
N SER A 20 5.83 9.14 -9.48
CA SER A 20 4.49 8.59 -9.22
C SER A 20 4.52 7.39 -8.29
N VAL A 21 5.57 6.56 -8.37
CA VAL A 21 5.72 5.39 -7.51
C VAL A 21 6.01 5.82 -6.09
N LEU A 22 6.94 6.74 -5.89
CA LEU A 22 7.28 7.27 -4.57
C LEU A 22 6.09 8.00 -3.92
N ALA A 23 5.33 8.77 -4.69
CA ALA A 23 4.13 9.45 -4.18
C ALA A 23 3.05 8.44 -3.74
N MET A 24 2.88 7.36 -4.50
CA MET A 24 1.94 6.29 -4.17
C MET A 24 2.41 5.49 -2.93
N GLU A 25 3.70 5.16 -2.85
CA GLU A 25 4.28 4.49 -1.68
C GLU A 25 4.12 5.34 -0.42
N LEU A 26 4.44 6.63 -0.49
CA LEU A 26 4.22 7.56 0.63
C LEU A 26 2.77 7.51 1.10
N THR A 27 1.81 7.50 0.16
CA THR A 27 0.39 7.41 0.48
C THR A 27 0.05 6.14 1.23
N TRP A 28 0.64 4.98 0.91
CA TRP A 28 0.38 3.72 1.63
C TRP A 28 0.82 3.77 3.09
N TYR A 29 1.95 4.43 3.36
CA TYR A 29 2.53 4.57 4.69
C TYR A 29 1.93 5.71 5.51
N THR A 30 1.21 6.64 4.89
CA THR A 30 0.46 7.68 5.62
C THR A 30 -0.74 7.08 6.34
N SER A 31 -0.80 7.32 7.65
CA SER A 31 -1.89 6.85 8.50
C SER A 31 -3.22 7.59 8.19
N PRO A 32 -4.38 7.02 8.55
CA PRO A 32 -5.68 7.66 8.33
C PRO A 32 -5.76 9.07 8.94
N GLU A 33 -5.30 9.23 10.18
CA GLU A 33 -5.35 10.53 10.88
C GLU A 33 -4.43 11.59 10.25
N GLU A 34 -3.28 11.19 9.69
CA GLU A 34 -2.40 12.12 8.96
C GLU A 34 -2.97 12.55 7.62
N SER A 35 -3.89 11.76 7.07
CA SER A 35 -4.60 12.11 5.83
C SER A 35 -5.61 13.22 6.07
N ASP A 36 -6.08 13.38 7.31
CA ASP A 36 -7.01 14.43 7.76
C ASP A 36 -6.28 15.69 8.25
N ASP A 37 -5.03 15.90 7.82
CA ASP A 37 -4.17 17.04 8.15
C ASP A 37 -3.78 17.14 9.64
N SER A 38 -3.96 16.05 10.38
CA SER A 38 -3.34 15.91 11.70
C SER A 38 -1.84 15.62 11.53
N GLY A 39 -0.99 16.25 12.33
CA GLY A 39 0.44 15.96 12.30
C GLY A 39 0.74 14.48 12.65
N ALA A 40 1.91 14.00 12.23
CA ALA A 40 2.38 12.66 12.58
C ALA A 40 2.40 12.45 14.10
N THR A 41 1.86 11.33 14.56
CA THR A 41 1.85 10.94 15.97
C THR A 41 2.58 9.63 16.18
N PHE A 42 2.82 9.26 17.43
CA PHE A 42 3.32 7.93 17.76
C PHE A 42 2.40 6.81 17.20
N ALA A 43 1.08 7.00 17.23
CA ALA A 43 0.15 6.04 16.66
C ALA A 43 0.32 5.91 15.14
N SER A 44 0.72 6.99 14.45
CA SER A 44 1.03 7.00 13.02
C SER A 44 2.27 6.16 12.70
N ASP A 45 3.29 6.19 13.55
CA ASP A 45 4.46 5.31 13.42
C ASP A 45 4.10 3.84 13.65
N VAL A 46 3.19 3.55 14.58
CA VAL A 46 2.64 2.20 14.78
C VAL A 46 1.88 1.71 13.55
N TYR A 47 1.13 2.60 12.87
CA TYR A 47 0.47 2.26 11.60
C TYR A 47 1.50 1.93 10.51
N ARG A 48 2.54 2.77 10.33
CA ARG A 48 3.63 2.53 9.37
C ARG A 48 4.32 1.20 9.61
N LEU A 49 4.53 0.84 10.88
CA LEU A 49 5.09 -0.45 11.26
C LEU A 49 4.19 -1.61 10.81
N GLY A 50 2.87 -1.47 10.89
CA GLY A 50 1.91 -2.46 10.39
C GLY A 50 2.00 -2.64 8.87
N VAL A 51 2.13 -1.54 8.13
CA VAL A 51 2.32 -1.57 6.66
C VAL A 51 3.65 -2.22 6.28
N LEU A 52 4.73 -1.88 6.99
CA LEU A 52 6.04 -2.48 6.79
C LEU A 52 6.03 -3.99 7.08
N LEU A 53 5.41 -4.39 8.20
CA LEU A 53 5.30 -5.79 8.58
C LEU A 53 4.55 -6.59 7.51
N PHE A 54 3.45 -6.05 7.00
CA PHE A 54 2.73 -6.63 5.88
C PHE A 54 3.63 -6.86 4.66
N GLU A 55 4.42 -5.86 4.27
CA GLU A 55 5.33 -5.92 3.12
C GLU A 55 6.44 -6.96 3.32
N LEU A 56 6.95 -7.14 4.54
CA LEU A 56 7.96 -8.15 4.85
C LEU A 56 7.44 -9.59 4.72
N PHE A 57 6.18 -9.84 5.08
CA PHE A 57 5.60 -11.18 5.06
C PHE A 57 4.90 -11.53 3.73
N CYS A 58 4.62 -10.54 2.88
CA CYS A 58 4.03 -10.74 1.56
C CYS A 58 5.10 -10.62 0.46
N THR A 59 5.37 -11.73 -0.24
CA THR A 59 6.19 -11.70 -1.45
C THR A 59 5.33 -11.40 -2.67
N PHE A 60 5.70 -10.40 -3.47
CA PHE A 60 5.04 -10.05 -4.72
C PHE A 60 5.96 -10.35 -5.89
N GLU A 61 5.45 -11.01 -6.94
CA GLU A 61 6.24 -11.32 -8.13
C GLU A 61 6.29 -10.12 -9.08
N THR A 62 5.25 -9.28 -9.04
CA THR A 62 5.14 -8.09 -9.88
C THR A 62 4.80 -6.84 -9.07
N MET A 63 5.20 -5.68 -9.60
CA MET A 63 4.83 -4.39 -9.02
C MET A 63 3.31 -4.16 -9.03
N GLU A 64 2.59 -4.69 -10.03
CA GLU A 64 1.13 -4.56 -10.11
C GLU A 64 0.41 -5.31 -8.98
N GLU A 65 0.89 -6.51 -8.63
CA GLU A 65 0.40 -7.26 -7.48
C GLU A 65 0.66 -6.52 -6.18
N LYS A 66 1.87 -5.97 -6.00
CA LYS A 66 2.21 -5.13 -4.85
C LYS A 66 1.24 -3.94 -4.76
N MET A 67 1.04 -3.21 -5.86
CA MET A 67 0.11 -2.07 -5.90
C MET A 67 -1.31 -2.47 -5.47
N ARG A 68 -1.83 -3.57 -6.01
CA ARG A 68 -3.17 -4.07 -5.68
C ARG A 68 -3.28 -4.47 -4.21
N ALA A 69 -2.28 -5.18 -3.70
CA ALA A 69 -2.24 -5.61 -2.30
C ALA A 69 -2.16 -4.40 -1.34
N MET A 70 -1.29 -3.43 -1.62
CA MET A 70 -1.12 -2.23 -0.79
C MET A 70 -2.33 -1.30 -0.85
N ALA A 71 -3.01 -1.19 -2.00
CA ALA A 71 -4.27 -0.45 -2.10
C ALA A 71 -5.36 -1.07 -1.22
N ASN A 72 -5.48 -2.40 -1.22
CA ASN A 72 -6.41 -3.14 -0.38
C ASN A 72 -6.04 -3.07 1.12
N LEU A 73 -4.74 -2.94 1.42
CA LEU A 73 -4.23 -2.88 2.79
C LEU A 73 -4.79 -1.68 3.58
N ARG A 74 -5.04 -0.53 2.93
CA ARG A 74 -5.67 0.65 3.57
C ARG A 74 -7.07 0.36 4.10
N HIS A 75 -7.76 -0.62 3.52
CA HIS A 75 -9.05 -1.13 4.00
C HIS A 75 -8.90 -2.33 4.94
N ARG A 76 -7.68 -2.63 5.39
CA ARG A 76 -7.30 -3.79 6.22
C ARG A 76 -7.62 -5.14 5.57
N VAL A 77 -7.69 -5.19 4.24
CA VAL A 77 -7.88 -6.43 3.49
C VAL A 77 -6.53 -7.09 3.24
N LEU A 78 -6.29 -8.20 3.93
CA LEU A 78 -5.06 -8.98 3.81
C LEU A 78 -5.19 -10.10 2.77
N PRO A 79 -4.14 -10.42 1.99
CA PRO A 79 -4.11 -11.57 1.10
C PRO A 79 -4.38 -12.87 1.88
N PRO A 80 -5.17 -13.80 1.34
CA PRO A 80 -5.45 -15.07 1.98
C PRO A 80 -4.20 -15.87 2.37
N GLN A 81 -3.13 -15.75 1.56
CA GLN A 81 -1.86 -16.44 1.79
C GLN A 81 -1.20 -16.00 3.10
N LEU A 82 -1.29 -14.70 3.45
CA LEU A 82 -0.76 -14.18 4.70
C LEU A 82 -1.55 -14.74 5.89
N LEU A 83 -2.88 -14.80 5.79
CA LEU A 83 -3.76 -15.31 6.85
C LEU A 83 -3.53 -16.81 7.13
N VAL A 84 -3.27 -17.60 6.09
CA VAL A 84 -3.05 -19.05 6.21
C VAL A 84 -1.63 -19.36 6.70
N LYS A 85 -0.62 -18.69 6.15
CA LYS A 85 0.80 -19.00 6.43
C LYS A 85 1.29 -18.36 7.73
N TRP A 86 0.81 -17.15 8.03
CA TRP A 86 1.28 -16.31 9.12
C TRP A 86 0.11 -15.69 9.90
N PRO A 87 -0.75 -16.50 10.53
CA PRO A 87 -1.98 -16.03 11.15
C PRO A 87 -1.74 -15.04 12.30
N LYS A 88 -0.65 -15.20 13.05
CA LYS A 88 -0.31 -14.31 14.18
C LYS A 88 0.13 -12.94 13.68
N GLU A 89 0.96 -12.93 12.65
CA GLU A 89 1.47 -11.73 11.99
C GLU A 89 0.34 -10.99 11.29
N ALA A 90 -0.56 -11.72 10.61
CA ALA A 90 -1.75 -11.13 9.99
C ALA A 90 -2.66 -10.44 11.01
N TYR A 91 -2.87 -11.08 12.17
CA TYR A 91 -3.62 -10.47 13.28
C TYR A 91 -2.89 -9.23 13.82
N PHE A 92 -1.57 -9.31 13.98
CA PHE A 92 -0.79 -8.19 14.47
C PHE A 92 -0.77 -7.01 13.49
N CYS A 93 -0.61 -7.25 12.18
CA CYS A 93 -0.79 -6.23 11.14
C CYS A 93 -2.16 -5.55 11.28
N GLN A 94 -3.23 -6.32 11.41
CA GLN A 94 -4.58 -5.77 11.60
C GLN A 94 -4.70 -4.89 12.84
N LEU A 95 -4.03 -5.24 13.94
CA LEU A 95 -4.02 -4.47 15.18
C LEU A 95 -3.23 -3.15 15.03
N LEU A 96 -2.06 -3.22 14.39
CA LEU A 96 -1.20 -2.05 14.11
C LEU A 96 -1.87 -1.05 13.16
N MET A 97 -2.57 -1.54 12.13
CA MET A 97 -3.21 -0.72 11.10
C MET A 97 -4.67 -0.35 11.42
N HIS A 98 -5.07 -0.37 12.70
CA HIS A 98 -6.44 -0.03 13.07
C HIS A 98 -6.75 1.45 12.71
N PRO A 99 -7.94 1.78 12.16
CA PRO A 99 -8.25 3.15 11.73
C PRO A 99 -8.26 4.15 12.90
N VAL A 100 -8.67 3.71 14.09
CA VAL A 100 -8.64 4.52 15.30
C VAL A 100 -7.23 4.47 15.91
N PRO A 101 -6.51 5.59 16.07
CA PRO A 101 -5.14 5.60 16.57
C PRO A 101 -5.02 5.08 18.01
N GLU A 102 -6.00 5.38 18.87
CA GLU A 102 -5.95 5.02 20.29
C GLU A 102 -6.11 3.54 20.61
N THR A 103 -6.62 2.77 19.66
CA THR A 103 -6.75 1.32 19.79
C THR A 103 -5.49 0.58 19.34
N ARG A 104 -4.56 1.29 18.67
CA ARG A 104 -3.28 0.71 18.27
C ARG A 104 -2.43 0.46 19.52
N PRO A 105 -1.55 -0.56 19.50
CA PRO A 105 -0.75 -0.92 20.65
C PRO A 105 0.27 0.19 20.95
N LYS A 106 0.39 0.53 22.24
CA LYS A 106 1.39 1.49 22.71
C LYS A 106 2.68 0.74 23.02
N MET A 107 3.80 1.32 22.61
CA MET A 107 5.12 0.82 23.04
C MET A 107 5.27 1.20 24.52
N ARG A 108 5.58 0.19 25.35
CA ARG A 108 5.81 0.33 26.78
C ARG A 108 7.27 0.54 27.07
#